data_AF-A0A352XSL3-F1
#
_entry.id   AF-A0A352XSL3-F1
#
_cell.length_a   1.000
_cell.length_b   1.000
_cell.length_c   1.000
_cell.angle_alpha   90.00
_cell.angle_beta   90.00
_cell.angle_gamma   90.00
#
_symmetry.space_group_name_H-M   'P 1'
#
loop_
_entity.id
_entity.type
_entity.pdbx_description
1 polymer ?
#
loop_
_entity_poly.entity_id
_entity_poly.type
_entity_poly.pdbx_seq_one_letter_code
_entity_poly.pdbx_strand_id
1 'polypeptide(L)'
;MKHELFLEQEELAQAHQLGELQKEYRVQVDKTLAVIATGLLFGGLFYFVVGGQRTYPLSLTAVLILLLISAVGVAIVLFRYRQFHVYVYTYGLLYLTGNTSQVARWEQIKKVKGFYLDLLPGDTTVLLNDGSQITLPSYISGIGELRSTIKREMTNYRSLS
;
A
#
# COMPACT_ATOMS: atom_id res chain seq x y z
N MET A 1 -10.06 -16.32 -6.21
CA MET A 1 -9.42 -15.11 -5.65
C MET A 1 -9.92 -13.77 -6.20
N LYS A 2 -9.65 -13.34 -7.44
CA LYS A 2 -10.17 -12.02 -7.91
C LYS A 2 -11.70 -11.91 -7.88
N HIS A 3 -12.41 -13.01 -8.17
CA HIS A 3 -13.86 -13.04 -8.20
C HIS A 3 -14.49 -13.00 -6.80
N GLU A 4 -13.87 -13.67 -5.81
CA GLU A 4 -14.32 -13.63 -4.41
C GLU A 4 -14.15 -12.23 -3.80
N LEU A 5 -13.04 -11.56 -4.07
CA LEU A 5 -12.81 -10.18 -3.62
C LEU A 5 -13.83 -9.19 -4.20
N PHE A 6 -14.30 -9.43 -5.43
CA PHE A 6 -15.31 -8.58 -6.06
C PHE A 6 -16.68 -8.76 -5.40
N LEU A 7 -17.05 -9.99 -5.07
CA LEU A 7 -18.31 -10.29 -4.39
C LEU A 7 -18.33 -9.70 -2.97
N GLU A 8 -17.23 -9.85 -2.22
CA GLU A 8 -17.08 -9.26 -0.88
C GLU A 8 -17.14 -7.73 -0.93
N GLN A 9 -16.54 -7.11 -1.95
CA GLN A 9 -16.58 -5.66 -2.15
C GLN A 9 -18.02 -5.15 -2.37
N GLU A 10 -18.79 -5.78 -3.27
CA GLU A 10 -20.16 -5.37 -3.57
C GLU A 10 -21.08 -5.58 -2.35
N GLU A 11 -20.94 -6.70 -1.65
CA GLU A 11 -21.71 -7.00 -0.44
C GLU A 11 -21.46 -5.96 0.66
N LEU A 12 -20.19 -5.63 0.94
CA LEU A 12 -19.84 -4.60 1.92
C LEU A 12 -20.30 -3.21 1.49
N ALA A 13 -20.15 -2.85 0.21
CA ALA A 13 -20.60 -1.56 -0.29
C ALA A 13 -22.12 -1.39 -0.18
N GLN A 14 -22.87 -2.45 -0.45
CA GLN A 14 -24.33 -2.47 -0.32
C GLN A 14 -24.75 -2.44 1.15
N ALA A 15 -24.12 -3.23 2.01
CA ALA A 15 -24.42 -3.28 3.45
C ALA A 15 -24.23 -1.91 4.13
N HIS A 16 -23.20 -1.16 3.72
CA HIS A 16 -22.89 0.16 4.26
C HIS A 16 -23.49 1.33 3.45
N GLN A 17 -24.29 1.04 2.42
CA GLN A 17 -24.92 2.04 1.54
C GLN A 17 -23.91 3.07 1.01
N LEU A 18 -22.78 2.60 0.49
CA LEU A 18 -21.69 3.47 0.02
C LEU A 18 -21.99 4.15 -1.32
N GLY A 19 -22.99 3.67 -2.06
CA GLY A 19 -23.40 4.20 -3.36
C GLY A 19 -22.58 3.61 -4.50
N GLU A 20 -22.36 4.39 -5.55
CA GLU A 20 -21.64 3.94 -6.76
C GLU A 20 -20.12 4.06 -6.59
N LEU A 21 -19.40 3.11 -7.19
CA LEU A 21 -17.94 3.12 -7.21
C LEU A 21 -17.46 4.25 -8.14
N GLN A 22 -16.76 5.22 -7.57
CA GLN A 22 -16.19 6.35 -8.31
C GLN A 22 -14.81 6.00 -8.86
N LYS A 23 -13.95 5.45 -8.00
CA LYS A 23 -12.57 5.17 -8.37
C LYS A 23 -11.95 4.06 -7.54
N GLU A 24 -11.15 3.22 -8.18
CA GLU A 24 -10.34 2.20 -7.52
C GLU A 24 -8.86 2.63 -7.50
N TYR A 25 -8.25 2.55 -6.33
CA TYR A 25 -6.83 2.76 -6.10
C TYR A 25 -6.21 1.43 -5.66
N ARG A 26 -5.20 0.99 -6.41
CA ARG A 26 -4.44 -0.23 -6.10
C ARG A 26 -3.05 0.15 -5.64
N VAL A 27 -2.46 -0.68 -4.78
CA VAL A 27 -1.02 -0.65 -4.59
C VAL A 27 -0.36 -1.11 -5.88
N GLN A 28 0.28 -0.17 -6.58
CA GLN A 28 1.30 -0.55 -7.55
C GLN A 28 2.55 -0.72 -6.71
N VAL A 29 2.99 -1.97 -6.54
CA VAL A 29 4.34 -2.20 -6.05
C VAL A 29 5.25 -1.70 -7.15
N ASP A 30 5.60 -0.42 -7.03
CA ASP A 30 6.19 0.31 -8.13
C ASP A 30 7.56 -0.29 -8.45
N LYS A 31 8.01 -0.08 -9.69
CA LYS A 31 9.28 -0.60 -10.23
C LYS A 31 10.45 -0.39 -9.27
N THR A 32 10.40 0.62 -8.41
CA THR A 32 11.36 0.95 -7.36
C THR A 32 11.69 -0.22 -6.43
N LEU A 33 10.71 -1.01 -5.97
CA LEU A 33 10.97 -2.16 -5.08
C LEU A 33 11.69 -3.28 -5.84
N ALA A 34 11.30 -3.49 -7.10
CA ALA A 34 12.00 -4.40 -8.01
C ALA A 34 13.41 -3.88 -8.33
N VAL A 35 13.61 -2.58 -8.54
CA VAL A 35 14.91 -1.95 -8.80
C VAL A 35 15.82 -2.03 -7.57
N ILE A 36 15.31 -1.81 -6.35
CA ILE A 36 16.08 -1.97 -5.11
C ILE A 36 16.47 -3.44 -4.91
N ALA A 37 15.53 -4.38 -5.11
CA ALA A 37 15.81 -5.80 -5.04
C ALA A 37 16.87 -6.22 -6.08
N THR A 38 16.75 -5.71 -7.30
CA THR A 38 17.70 -5.96 -8.40
C THR A 38 19.06 -5.34 -8.08
N GLY A 39 19.10 -4.10 -7.58
CA GLY A 39 20.32 -3.41 -7.18
C GLY A 39 21.07 -4.12 -6.05
N LEU A 40 20.36 -4.65 -5.05
CA LEU A 40 20.95 -5.46 -3.98
C LEU A 40 21.51 -6.80 -4.51
N LEU A 41 20.78 -7.44 -5.43
CA LEU A 41 21.21 -8.64 -6.14
C LEU A 41 22.53 -8.41 -6.89
N PHE A 42 22.58 -7.38 -7.74
CA PHE A 42 23.76 -7.06 -8.55
C PHE A 42 24.90 -6.49 -7.71
N GLY A 43 24.62 -5.67 -6.70
CA GLY A 43 25.63 -5.13 -5.79
C GLY A 43 26.29 -6.21 -4.96
N GLY A 44 25.51 -7.17 -4.43
CA GLY A 44 26.04 -8.34 -3.71
C GLY A 44 26.88 -9.24 -4.61
N LEU A 45 26.42 -9.49 -5.85
CA LEU A 45 27.16 -10.27 -6.83
C LEU A 45 28.48 -9.57 -7.22
N PHE A 46 28.45 -8.27 -7.47
CA PHE A 46 29.62 -7.46 -7.80
C PHE A 46 30.65 -7.45 -6.66
N TYR A 47 30.19 -7.24 -5.41
CA TYR A 47 31.05 -7.30 -4.23
C TYR A 47 31.72 -8.68 -4.08
N PHE A 48 31.00 -9.77 -4.35
CA PHE A 48 31.58 -11.11 -4.31
C PHE A 48 32.63 -11.33 -5.41
N VAL A 49 32.34 -10.93 -6.65
CA VAL A 49 33.27 -11.08 -7.78
C VAL A 49 34.54 -10.24 -7.59
N VAL A 50 34.41 -9.01 -7.09
CA VAL A 50 35.54 -8.07 -6.92
C VAL A 50 36.29 -8.29 -5.60
N GLY A 51 35.59 -8.56 -4.50
CA GLY A 51 36.16 -8.70 -3.15
C GLY A 51 36.58 -10.13 -2.77
N GLY A 52 36.02 -11.14 -3.44
CA GLY A 52 36.26 -12.57 -3.16
C GLY A 52 37.68 -13.05 -3.47
N GLN A 53 38.50 -12.25 -4.15
CA GLN A 53 39.88 -12.62 -4.45
C GLN A 53 40.90 -12.25 -3.35
N ARG A 54 40.54 -11.41 -2.35
CA ARG A 54 41.56 -10.86 -1.44
C ARG A 54 41.31 -10.93 0.05
N THR A 55 40.08 -11.13 0.55
CA THR A 55 39.85 -10.75 1.95
C THR A 55 39.07 -11.71 2.84
N TYR A 56 38.14 -12.52 2.34
CA TYR A 56 37.44 -13.49 3.19
C TYR A 56 36.92 -14.68 2.36
N PRO A 57 37.09 -15.93 2.82
CA PRO A 57 36.41 -17.08 2.22
C PRO A 57 34.95 -17.09 2.70
N LEU A 58 34.18 -16.04 2.38
CA LEU A 58 32.73 -16.21 2.36
C LEU A 58 32.46 -17.25 1.28
N SER A 59 32.12 -18.46 1.71
CA SER A 59 31.84 -19.55 0.78
C SER A 59 30.76 -19.12 -0.19
N LEU A 60 30.85 -19.56 -1.45
CA LEU A 60 29.80 -19.36 -2.45
C LEU A 60 28.40 -19.67 -1.88
N THR A 61 28.33 -20.67 -1.00
CA THR A 61 27.16 -21.06 -0.23
C THR A 61 26.56 -19.90 0.58
N ALA A 62 27.37 -19.10 1.28
CA ALA A 62 26.88 -17.98 2.08
C ALA A 62 26.25 -16.87 1.20
N VAL A 63 26.81 -16.61 0.02
CA VAL A 63 26.25 -15.64 -0.93
C VAL A 63 24.93 -16.13 -1.51
N LEU A 64 24.86 -17.42 -1.87
CA LEU A 64 23.61 -18.04 -2.34
C LEU A 64 22.52 -18.01 -1.27
N ILE A 65 22.86 -18.28 0.00
CA ILE A 65 21.91 -18.17 1.11
C ILE A 65 21.40 -16.73 1.25
N LEU A 66 22.28 -15.74 1.21
CA LEU A 66 21.90 -14.33 1.33
C LEU A 66 20.98 -13.88 0.18
N LEU A 67 21.28 -14.33 -1.04
CA LEU A 67 20.44 -14.12 -2.21
C LEU A 67 19.07 -14.75 -2.07
N LEU A 68 19.02 -16.00 -1.60
CA LEU A 68 17.76 -16.71 -1.37
C LEU A 68 16.92 -15.98 -0.32
N ILE A 69 17.50 -15.58 0.81
CA ILE A 69 16.81 -14.82 1.86
C ILE A 69 16.27 -13.50 1.31
N SER A 70 17.06 -12.79 0.51
CA SER A 70 16.65 -11.52 -0.10
C SER A 70 15.49 -11.72 -1.08
N ALA A 71 15.55 -12.75 -1.94
CA ALA A 71 14.49 -13.08 -2.88
C ALA A 71 13.19 -13.47 -2.16
N VAL A 72 13.28 -14.28 -1.10
CA VAL A 72 12.13 -14.66 -0.26
C VAL A 72 11.54 -13.42 0.41
N GLY A 73 12.37 -12.54 0.98
CA GLY A 73 11.93 -11.29 1.59
C GLY A 73 11.15 -10.41 0.60
N VAL A 74 11.67 -10.24 -0.62
CA VAL A 74 11.00 -9.49 -1.69
C VAL A 74 9.69 -10.16 -2.09
N ALA A 75 9.66 -11.48 -2.22
CA ALA A 75 8.44 -12.22 -2.55
C ALA A 75 7.36 -12.04 -1.47
N ILE A 76 7.71 -12.11 -0.18
CA ILE A 76 6.79 -11.87 0.93
C ILE A 76 6.23 -10.45 0.87
N VAL A 77 7.10 -9.46 0.64
CA VAL A 77 6.71 -8.05 0.50
C VAL A 77 5.74 -7.85 -0.67
N LEU A 78 6.06 -8.40 -1.84
CA LEU A 78 5.18 -8.35 -3.01
C LEU A 78 3.83 -9.02 -2.76
N PHE A 79 3.84 -10.19 -2.11
CA PHE A 79 2.62 -10.93 -1.82
C PHE A 79 1.71 -10.18 -0.85
N ARG A 80 2.30 -9.60 0.21
CA ARG A 80 1.57 -8.79 1.20
C ARG A 80 0.97 -7.55 0.55
N TYR A 81 1.72 -6.85 -0.30
CA TYR A 81 1.26 -5.60 -0.91
C TYR A 81 0.25 -5.78 -2.06
N ARG A 82 0.22 -6.95 -2.70
CA ARG A 82 -0.74 -7.23 -3.76
C ARG A 82 -2.20 -7.25 -3.27
N GLN A 83 -2.43 -7.40 -1.97
CA GLN A 83 -3.77 -7.54 -1.39
C GLN A 83 -4.36 -6.21 -0.91
N PHE A 84 -3.72 -5.07 -1.18
CA PHE A 84 -4.20 -3.75 -0.75
C PHE A 84 -5.00 -3.07 -1.87
N HIS A 85 -6.27 -2.80 -1.57
CA HIS A 85 -7.19 -2.10 -2.45
C HIS A 85 -7.94 -1.02 -1.69
N VAL A 86 -8.05 0.16 -2.29
CA VAL A 86 -8.86 1.25 -1.74
C VAL A 86 -9.88 1.66 -2.79
N TYR A 87 -11.15 1.50 -2.46
CA TYR A 87 -12.26 1.86 -3.32
C TYR A 87 -12.90 3.13 -2.78
N VAL A 88 -13.02 4.14 -3.64
CA VAL A 88 -13.70 5.39 -3.34
C VAL A 88 -15.09 5.31 -3.95
N TYR A 89 -16.09 5.46 -3.09
CA TYR A 89 -17.50 5.47 -3.44
C TYR A 89 -18.09 6.86 -3.24
N THR A 90 -19.30 7.07 -3.74
CA THR A 90 -20.02 8.35 -3.58
C THR A 90 -20.16 8.78 -2.12
N TYR A 91 -20.53 7.86 -1.20
CA TYR A 91 -20.80 8.18 0.22
C TYR A 91 -19.71 7.74 1.20
N GLY A 92 -18.61 7.13 0.73
CA GLY A 92 -17.51 6.76 1.60
C GLY A 92 -16.35 6.10 0.90
N LEU A 93 -15.48 5.49 1.70
CA LEU A 93 -14.36 4.69 1.24
C LEU A 93 -14.43 3.28 1.83
N LEU A 94 -14.03 2.31 1.02
CA LEU A 94 -13.84 0.93 1.41
C LEU A 94 -12.35 0.58 1.25
N TYR A 95 -11.76 0.14 2.35
CA TYR A 95 -10.36 -0.25 2.43
C TYR A 95 -10.28 -1.76 2.65
N LEU A 96 -9.69 -2.48 1.69
CA LEU A 96 -9.47 -3.92 1.77
C LEU A 96 -7.97 -4.20 1.88
N THR A 97 -7.58 -5.01 2.87
CA THR A 97 -6.20 -5.45 3.10
C THR A 97 -6.17 -6.92 3.49
N GLY A 98 -5.94 -7.80 2.51
CA GLY A 98 -5.84 -9.24 2.76
C GLY A 98 -7.09 -9.80 3.43
N ASN A 99 -7.08 -9.89 4.76
CA ASN A 99 -8.17 -10.43 5.58
C ASN A 99 -8.93 -9.36 6.38
N THR A 100 -8.60 -8.08 6.21
CA THR A 100 -9.30 -6.99 6.90
C THR A 100 -10.00 -6.08 5.91
N SER A 101 -11.27 -5.83 6.16
CA SER A 101 -12.08 -4.83 5.48
C SER A 101 -12.41 -3.71 6.47
N GLN A 102 -12.14 -2.47 6.09
CA GLN A 102 -12.54 -1.29 6.85
C GLN A 102 -13.37 -0.37 5.98
N VAL A 103 -14.49 0.07 6.50
CA VAL A 103 -15.41 0.98 5.82
C VAL A 103 -15.43 2.28 6.60
N ALA A 104 -15.33 3.40 5.89
CA ALA A 104 -15.51 4.72 6.47
C ALA A 104 -16.40 5.57 5.57
N ARG A 105 -17.53 6.02 6.10
CA ARG A 105 -18.40 6.98 5.42
C ARG A 105 -17.82 8.39 5.56
N TRP A 106 -18.07 9.28 4.60
CA TRP A 106 -17.44 10.62 4.61
C TRP A 106 -17.75 11.41 5.87
N GLU A 107 -18.96 11.27 6.42
CA GLU A 107 -19.41 11.91 7.66
C GLU A 107 -18.68 11.38 8.91
N GLN A 108 -18.14 10.16 8.85
CA GLN A 108 -17.39 9.56 9.95
C GLN A 108 -15.94 10.05 9.99
N ILE A 109 -15.45 10.69 8.93
CA ILE A 109 -14.06 11.14 8.85
C ILE A 109 -13.89 12.48 9.54
N LYS A 110 -13.12 12.46 10.63
CA LYS A 110 -12.78 13.65 11.39
C LYS A 110 -11.70 14.48 10.72
N LYS A 111 -10.59 13.83 10.37
CA LYS A 111 -9.39 14.49 9.82
C LYS A 111 -8.52 13.53 9.04
N VAL A 112 -7.91 14.01 7.96
CA VAL A 112 -6.87 13.28 7.22
C VAL A 112 -5.51 13.89 7.54
N LYS A 113 -4.62 13.10 8.14
CA LYS A 113 -3.21 13.44 8.33
C LYS A 113 -2.40 12.73 7.25
N GLY A 114 -1.49 13.43 6.60
CA GLY A 114 -0.51 12.79 5.72
C GLY A 114 0.86 13.20 6.17
N PHE A 115 1.74 12.22 6.33
CA PHE A 115 3.13 12.46 6.66
C PHE A 115 3.91 12.72 5.36
N TYR A 116 4.60 13.86 5.27
CA TYR A 116 5.57 14.10 4.22
C TYR A 116 6.92 14.27 4.90
N LEU A 117 7.83 13.34 4.65
CA LEU A 117 9.25 13.65 4.69
C LEU A 117 9.58 14.19 3.30
N ASP A 118 10.36 15.26 3.22
CA ASP A 118 10.70 15.94 1.95
C ASP A 118 11.32 15.00 0.88
N LEU A 119 11.70 13.78 1.27
CA LEU A 119 12.34 12.77 0.42
C LEU A 119 11.49 11.52 0.19
N LEU A 120 10.43 11.27 0.97
CA LEU A 120 9.61 10.06 0.84
C LEU A 120 8.13 10.36 1.11
N PRO A 121 7.21 9.90 0.24
CA PRO A 121 5.79 9.95 0.55
C PRO A 121 5.57 9.11 1.81
N GLY A 122 5.05 9.72 2.87
CA GLY A 122 4.71 9.04 4.10
C GLY A 122 3.26 8.59 4.11
N ASP A 123 2.93 7.71 5.04
CA ASP A 123 1.60 7.14 5.14
C ASP A 123 0.55 8.23 5.41
N THR A 124 -0.65 8.00 4.88
CA THR A 124 -1.80 8.87 5.07
C THR A 124 -2.75 8.22 6.07
N THR A 125 -2.89 8.82 7.25
CA THR A 125 -3.80 8.35 8.30
C THR A 125 -5.12 9.12 8.24
N VAL A 126 -6.22 8.39 8.04
CA VAL A 126 -7.59 8.89 8.11
C VAL A 126 -8.10 8.64 9.53
N LEU A 127 -8.34 9.70 10.29
CA LEU A 127 -8.88 9.63 11.66
C LEU A 127 -10.40 9.73 11.60
N LEU A 128 -11.08 8.78 12.22
CA LEU A 128 -12.53 8.70 12.31
C LEU A 128 -13.06 9.36 13.60
N ASN A 129 -14.35 9.65 13.63
CA ASN A 129 -15.01 10.34 14.75
C ASN A 129 -15.04 9.50 16.04
N ASP A 130 -15.07 8.17 15.92
CA ASP A 130 -14.99 7.21 17.02
C ASP A 130 -13.57 7.06 17.60
N GLY A 131 -12.58 7.75 17.03
CA GLY A 131 -11.18 7.68 17.42
C GLY A 131 -10.39 6.57 16.73
N SER A 132 -11.03 5.71 15.92
CA SER A 132 -10.33 4.74 15.10
C SER A 132 -9.58 5.42 13.95
N GLN A 133 -8.58 4.74 13.40
CA GLN A 133 -7.73 5.28 12.35
C GLN A 133 -7.46 4.26 11.25
N ILE A 134 -7.58 4.71 10.01
CA ILE A 134 -7.26 3.94 8.80
C ILE A 134 -5.94 4.48 8.26
N THR A 135 -4.89 3.65 8.29
CA THR A 135 -3.59 4.02 7.74
C THR A 135 -3.51 3.55 6.29
N LEU A 136 -3.57 4.51 5.37
CA LEU A 136 -3.37 4.31 3.94
C LEU A 136 -1.88 4.39 3.64
N PRO A 137 -1.27 3.29 3.17
CA PRO A 137 0.14 3.31 2.89
C PRO A 137 0.52 4.23 1.73
N SER A 138 1.72 4.81 1.82
CA SER A 138 2.21 5.75 0.82
C SER A 138 2.50 5.16 -0.56
N TYR A 139 2.66 3.83 -0.62
CA TYR A 139 2.91 3.08 -1.85
C TYR A 139 1.63 2.75 -2.65
N ILE A 140 0.46 3.28 -2.26
CA ILE A 140 -0.73 3.23 -3.10
C ILE A 140 -0.50 4.10 -4.35
N SER A 141 -0.76 3.54 -5.53
CA SER A 141 -0.66 4.28 -6.78
C SER A 141 -1.60 5.48 -6.73
N GLY A 142 -1.08 6.67 -6.97
CA GLY A 142 -1.89 7.89 -6.93
C GLY A 142 -2.33 8.28 -5.52
N ILE A 143 -1.60 7.93 -4.45
CA ILE A 143 -1.92 8.34 -3.07
C ILE A 143 -2.16 9.85 -2.93
N GLY A 144 -1.43 10.67 -3.69
CA GLY A 144 -1.63 12.12 -3.74
C GLY A 144 -3.02 12.49 -4.30
N GLU A 145 -3.42 11.82 -5.38
CA GLU A 145 -4.75 12.00 -5.99
C GLU A 145 -5.85 11.47 -5.06
N LEU A 146 -5.68 10.29 -4.47
CA LEU A 146 -6.59 9.72 -3.47
C LEU A 146 -6.79 10.69 -2.31
N ARG A 147 -5.71 11.23 -1.76
CA ARG A 147 -5.78 12.22 -0.68
C ARG A 147 -6.49 13.49 -1.10
N SER A 148 -6.23 13.99 -2.31
CA SER A 148 -6.92 15.17 -2.85
C SER A 148 -8.41 14.91 -3.03
N THR A 149 -8.78 13.70 -3.48
CA THR A 149 -10.16 13.24 -3.65
C THR A 149 -10.86 13.16 -2.30
N ILE A 150 -10.25 12.50 -1.31
CA ILE A 150 -10.82 12.42 0.05
C ILE A 150 -11.02 13.81 0.64
N LYS A 151 -10.03 14.71 0.52
CA LYS A 151 -10.18 16.09 1.01
C LYS A 151 -11.32 16.84 0.32
N ARG A 152 -11.42 16.72 -1.01
CA ARG A 152 -12.47 17.35 -1.80
C ARG A 152 -13.86 16.86 -1.38
N GLU A 153 -14.06 15.54 -1.33
CA GLU A 153 -15.35 14.98 -0.93
C GLU A 153 -15.71 15.35 0.51
N MET A 154 -14.77 15.31 1.45
CA MET A 154 -15.01 15.77 2.81
C MET A 154 -15.45 17.24 2.88
N THR A 155 -14.86 18.13 2.07
CA THR A 155 -15.26 19.54 2.02
C THR A 155 -16.66 19.70 1.42
N ASN A 156 -16.98 18.96 0.35
CA ASN A 156 -18.30 18.99 -0.28
C ASN A 156 -19.38 18.55 0.73
N TYR A 157 -19.17 17.44 1.44
CA TYR A 157 -20.12 16.95 2.44
C TYR A 157 -20.35 17.94 3.59
N ARG A 158 -19.28 18.57 4.10
CA ARG A 158 -19.40 19.57 5.18
C ARG A 158 -20.10 20.85 4.76
N SER A 159 -20.14 21.16 3.46
CA SER A 159 -20.83 22.35 2.95
C SER A 159 -22.34 22.13 2.79
N LEU A 160 -22.78 20.87 2.73
CA LEU A 160 -24.18 20.49 2.55
C LEU A 160 -24.90 20.20 3.90
N SER A 161 -24.14 19.98 4.98
CA SER A 161 -24.63 19.76 6.34
C SER A 161 -24.67 21.05 7.16
#